data_AF-A0A916GZM1-F1
#
_entry.id   AF-A0A916GZM1-F1
#
_cell.length_a   1.000
_cell.length_b   1.000
_cell.length_c   1.000
_cell.angle_alpha   90.00
_cell.angle_beta   90.00
_cell.angle_gamma   90.00
#
_symmetry.space_group_name_H-M   'P 1'
#
loop_
_entity.id
_entity.type
_entity.pdbx_description
1 polymer ?
#
loop_
_entity_poly.entity_id
_entity_poly.type
_entity_poly.pdbx_seq_one_letter_code
_entity_poly.pdbx_strand_id
1 'polypeptide(L)'
;MHRRWLHGLLCLGLVLGCDGDVGAPPPLFEGIVVARDLATAGDLVLVANDVESALGAPSGAVPAETIHDLLVLSGDEDGLEQVGTFDAPQGEDRRFARRVAVDESAELAFLALGDETDSGAVAIVDLADPSSPQGRGTIEVGHAVTGLAAQGGLLATVGPGGLELFDVSDPDAPLPLGAFDPTDDAGLSDVTIEGNLAYVAGTTATPPILFLTPRMLIVDLGDPEAPVLLGEHRSTSGFQALGVAVEVRGARAYLLADLGIDVVDVSDPRFPYGVGGVAPQIRPVAGLFTDLEVIGTVALAATRAQGVSAIDLGFPPAPALLGVLPGTSAVGSRAASVAVGGRFAHVALDRAGIRSVLVDDDADRVATLVDVCPGDSDPEQADVDLDGVGDACDLCIEVWDPAQVDADADGYGNRCDADLDGSGFVDFDDYESLRASLSSADPVADLDGNGVVDLADLARMRRTFFAPPGPSARASASP
;
A
#
# COMPACT_ATOMS: atom_id res chain seq x y z
N MET A 1 26.52 -9.33 -11.78
CA MET A 1 25.37 -8.48 -11.43
C MET A 1 24.61 -9.06 -10.22
N HIS A 2 25.30 -9.48 -9.16
CA HIS A 2 24.69 -9.82 -7.86
C HIS A 2 25.67 -9.35 -6.78
N ARG A 3 25.39 -8.20 -6.16
CA ARG A 3 26.07 -7.67 -4.95
C ARG A 3 25.43 -6.34 -4.50
N ARG A 4 24.12 -6.33 -4.22
CA ARG A 4 23.48 -5.22 -3.49
C ARG A 4 22.50 -5.63 -2.38
N TRP A 5 22.10 -6.90 -2.29
CA TRP A 5 21.03 -7.32 -1.36
C TRP A 5 21.48 -7.85 0.02
N LEU A 6 22.75 -7.75 0.41
CA LEU A 6 23.25 -8.35 1.66
C LEU A 6 23.55 -7.35 2.82
N HIS A 7 22.91 -6.17 2.84
CA HIS A 7 23.06 -5.21 3.95
C HIS A 7 21.75 -4.84 4.68
N GLY A 8 20.68 -5.62 4.52
CA GLY A 8 19.36 -5.32 5.10
C GLY A 8 18.86 -6.24 6.22
N LEU A 9 19.57 -7.31 6.58
CA LEU A 9 19.07 -8.33 7.52
C LEU A 9 20.13 -8.71 8.55
N LEU A 10 20.28 -7.86 9.58
CA LEU A 10 20.88 -8.24 10.87
C LEU A 10 20.62 -7.13 11.90
N CYS A 11 19.39 -7.07 12.42
CA CYS A 11 19.09 -6.43 13.70
C CYS A 11 17.92 -7.15 14.38
N LEU A 12 18.12 -8.44 14.68
CA LEU A 12 17.31 -9.15 15.67
C LEU A 12 18.19 -9.39 16.91
N GLY A 13 17.82 -8.76 18.03
CA GLY A 13 18.30 -9.15 19.36
C GLY A 13 19.12 -8.10 20.10
N LEU A 14 18.55 -7.63 21.21
CA LEU A 14 19.15 -6.88 22.32
C LEU A 14 19.48 -5.40 22.08
N VAL A 15 18.67 -4.57 22.75
CA VAL A 15 19.01 -3.27 23.38
C VAL A 15 20.51 -2.99 23.41
N LEU A 16 21.03 -2.29 22.39
CA LEU A 16 22.21 -1.41 22.38
C LEU A 16 22.34 -0.77 20.99
N GLY A 17 22.60 0.54 20.97
CA GLY A 17 22.33 1.44 19.84
C GLY A 17 23.03 1.12 18.52
N CYS A 18 22.24 1.22 17.45
CA CYS A 18 22.73 1.44 16.09
C CYS A 18 22.86 2.96 15.86
N ASP A 19 23.89 3.58 16.44
CA ASP A 19 24.40 4.86 15.94
C ASP A 19 25.30 4.56 14.72
N GLY A 20 24.64 4.26 13.60
CA GLY A 20 25.24 4.14 12.28
C GLY A 20 24.55 5.14 11.37
N ASP A 21 25.03 6.38 11.42
CA ASP A 21 24.60 7.51 10.60
C ASP A 21 24.93 7.22 9.11
N VAL A 22 24.11 6.38 8.46
CA VAL A 22 23.93 6.45 7.01
C VAL A 22 23.13 7.72 6.79
N GLY A 23 23.85 8.82 6.61
CA GLY A 23 23.26 10.12 6.31
C GLY A 23 22.18 9.93 5.25
N ALA A 24 20.95 10.32 5.59
CA ALA A 24 19.83 10.23 4.67
C ALA A 24 20.25 10.83 3.32
N PRO A 25 20.00 10.14 2.18
CA PRO A 25 20.25 10.76 0.88
C PRO A 25 19.52 12.11 0.83
N PRO A 26 20.14 13.13 0.18
CA PRO A 26 19.55 14.46 0.10
C PRO A 26 18.12 14.37 -0.47
N PRO A 27 17.21 15.27 -0.08
CA PRO A 27 15.88 15.31 -0.66
C PRO A 27 15.97 15.40 -2.18
N LEU A 28 15.34 14.45 -2.87
CA LEU A 28 15.31 14.39 -4.34
C LEU A 28 14.35 15.43 -4.95
N PHE A 29 13.76 16.29 -4.12
CA PHE A 29 13.11 17.52 -4.54
C PHE A 29 13.58 18.67 -3.65
N GLU A 30 14.33 19.63 -4.20
CA GLU A 30 14.84 20.82 -3.49
C GLU A 30 13.77 21.92 -3.30
N GLY A 31 12.56 21.73 -3.85
CA GLY A 31 11.41 22.58 -3.55
C GLY A 31 10.83 22.23 -2.17
N ILE A 32 10.55 23.25 -1.34
CA ILE A 32 9.84 23.01 -0.08
C ILE A 32 8.41 22.60 -0.42
N VAL A 33 8.13 21.30 -0.32
CA VAL A 33 6.79 20.74 -0.41
C VAL A 33 6.30 20.50 1.01
N VAL A 34 5.26 21.22 1.44
CA VAL A 34 4.54 20.87 2.66
C VAL A 34 3.37 19.99 2.23
N ALA A 35 3.70 18.78 1.80
CA ALA A 35 2.69 17.81 1.35
C ALA A 35 1.80 17.45 2.55
N ARG A 36 0.50 17.74 2.43
CA ARG A 36 -0.50 17.34 3.43
C ARG A 36 -1.12 16.00 3.11
N ASP A 37 -1.35 15.78 1.84
CA ASP A 37 -2.02 14.60 1.33
C ASP A 37 -1.42 14.20 -0.02
N LEU A 38 -1.42 12.91 -0.28
CA LEU A 38 -0.95 12.31 -1.52
C LEU A 38 -2.06 11.48 -2.13
N ALA A 39 -2.12 11.47 -3.45
CA ALA A 39 -2.88 10.49 -4.21
C ALA A 39 -2.08 10.07 -5.43
N THR A 40 -2.45 8.94 -6.03
CA THR A 40 -1.79 8.38 -7.21
C THR A 40 -2.78 8.26 -8.36
N ALA A 41 -2.28 8.41 -9.58
CA ALA A 41 -3.04 8.24 -10.82
C ALA A 41 -2.13 7.52 -11.83
N GLY A 42 -2.18 6.20 -11.87
CA GLY A 42 -1.15 5.40 -12.55
C GLY A 42 0.25 5.69 -11.99
N ASP A 43 1.16 6.17 -12.84
CA ASP A 43 2.55 6.52 -12.47
C ASP A 43 2.69 7.96 -11.93
N LEU A 44 1.59 8.72 -11.86
CA LEU A 44 1.60 10.09 -11.36
C LEU A 44 1.39 10.12 -9.84
N VAL A 45 2.10 11.03 -9.18
CA VAL A 45 1.89 11.37 -7.77
C VAL A 45 1.34 12.77 -7.68
N LEU A 46 0.14 12.88 -7.11
CA LEU A 46 -0.54 14.13 -6.89
C LEU A 46 -0.34 14.57 -5.44
N VAL A 47 0.04 15.83 -5.27
CA VAL A 47 0.41 16.37 -3.98
C VAL A 47 -0.48 17.57 -3.65
N ALA A 48 -1.33 17.42 -2.65
CA ALA A 48 -2.01 18.55 -2.03
C ALA A 48 -1.03 19.28 -1.12
N ASN A 49 -0.67 20.50 -1.48
CA ASN A 49 0.40 21.24 -0.83
C ASN A 49 -0.15 22.34 0.09
N ASP A 50 0.27 22.34 1.35
CA ASP A 50 -0.13 23.35 2.32
C ASP A 50 0.77 24.58 2.25
N VAL A 51 0.25 25.55 1.50
CA VAL A 51 0.88 26.84 1.28
C VAL A 51 0.88 27.72 2.53
N GLU A 52 -0.04 27.52 3.48
CA GLU A 52 -0.14 28.32 4.71
C GLU A 52 1.07 28.08 5.62
N SER A 53 1.39 26.80 5.85
CA SER A 53 2.55 26.40 6.66
C SER A 53 3.88 26.80 6.02
N ALA A 54 3.96 26.77 4.69
CA ALA A 54 5.13 27.20 3.93
C ALA A 54 5.39 28.72 4.07
N LEU A 55 4.33 29.54 4.15
CA LEU A 55 4.43 31.00 4.32
C LEU A 55 4.70 31.44 5.77
N GLY A 56 4.39 30.60 6.76
CA GLY A 56 4.61 30.87 8.19
C GLY A 56 6.02 30.54 8.72
N ALA A 57 6.90 29.96 7.90
CA ALA A 57 8.27 29.63 8.28
C ALA A 57 9.12 30.91 8.52
N PRO A 58 10.04 30.93 9.50
CA PRO A 58 10.79 32.14 9.87
C PRO A 58 11.59 32.72 8.68
N SER A 59 11.06 33.83 8.16
CA SER A 59 11.60 34.82 7.22
C SER A 59 12.83 34.42 6.38
N GLY A 60 12.60 34.16 5.08
CA GLY A 60 13.60 34.43 4.03
C GLY A 60 13.84 33.38 2.94
N ALA A 61 13.10 32.26 2.87
CA ALA A 61 13.52 31.15 2.01
C ALA A 61 12.75 30.91 0.69
N VAL A 62 11.50 31.36 0.52
CA VAL A 62 10.73 30.97 -0.68
C VAL A 62 9.85 32.12 -1.19
N PRO A 63 9.96 32.51 -2.48
CA PRO A 63 8.99 33.40 -3.12
C PRO A 63 7.58 32.79 -3.09
N ALA A 64 6.55 33.59 -2.83
CA ALA A 64 5.16 33.11 -2.89
C ALA A 64 4.75 32.57 -4.27
N GLU A 65 5.53 32.89 -5.32
CA GLU A 65 5.35 32.46 -6.71
C GLU A 65 5.72 30.99 -6.97
N THR A 66 6.23 30.27 -5.97
CA THR A 66 6.71 28.87 -6.09
C THR A 66 5.85 27.85 -5.34
N ILE A 67 4.71 28.27 -4.79
CA ILE A 67 3.87 27.38 -3.98
C ILE A 67 2.53 27.21 -4.67
N HIS A 68 2.33 26.02 -5.22
CA HIS A 68 1.12 25.64 -5.93
C HIS A 68 0.20 24.79 -5.07
N ASP A 69 -1.12 24.90 -5.26
CA ASP A 69 -2.13 24.13 -4.51
C ASP A 69 -2.05 22.63 -4.83
N LEU A 70 -1.80 22.29 -6.10
CA LEU A 70 -1.53 20.93 -6.57
C LEU A 70 -0.19 20.87 -7.31
N LEU A 71 0.62 19.87 -6.96
CA LEU A 71 1.83 19.49 -7.66
C LEU A 71 1.65 18.08 -8.23
N VAL A 72 1.97 17.92 -9.52
CA VAL A 72 1.93 16.64 -10.23
C VAL A 72 3.37 16.20 -10.46
N LEU A 73 3.72 15.05 -9.89
CA LEU A 73 5.05 14.46 -9.99
C LEU A 73 4.98 13.15 -10.77
N SER A 74 6.10 12.76 -11.36
CA SER A 74 6.31 11.44 -11.95
C SER A 74 7.73 10.99 -11.64
N GLY A 75 7.91 9.69 -11.48
CA GLY A 75 9.22 9.08 -11.30
C GLY A 75 9.12 7.84 -10.42
N ASP A 76 10.27 7.41 -9.93
CA ASP A 76 10.44 6.14 -9.22
C ASP A 76 11.26 6.35 -7.94
N GLU A 77 11.92 5.28 -7.47
CA GLU A 77 12.81 5.31 -6.31
C GLU A 77 14.08 6.16 -6.52
N ASP A 78 14.51 6.37 -7.77
CA ASP A 78 15.71 7.16 -8.09
C ASP A 78 15.43 8.67 -8.09
N GLY A 79 14.16 9.08 -8.16
CA GLY A 79 13.73 10.46 -8.00
C GLY A 79 12.35 10.75 -8.56
N LEU A 80 11.70 11.76 -7.96
CA LEU A 80 10.46 12.34 -8.47
C LEU A 80 10.77 13.66 -9.17
N GLU A 81 10.26 13.81 -10.38
CA GLU A 81 10.34 15.04 -11.17
C GLU A 81 8.97 15.71 -11.22
N GLN A 82 8.98 17.05 -11.15
CA GLN A 82 7.76 17.84 -11.35
C GLN A 82 7.37 17.81 -12.83
N VAL A 83 6.16 17.32 -13.09
CA VAL A 83 5.56 17.26 -14.44
C VAL A 83 4.68 18.48 -14.67
N GLY A 84 3.84 18.83 -13.69
CA GLY A 84 2.89 19.92 -13.80
C GLY A 84 2.50 20.49 -12.44
N THR A 85 1.86 21.65 -12.47
CA THR A 85 1.31 22.30 -11.28
C THR A 85 -0.04 22.92 -11.60
N PHE A 86 -0.84 23.08 -10.57
CA PHE A 86 -2.12 23.74 -10.67
C PHE A 86 -2.38 24.59 -9.42
N ASP A 87 -2.88 25.80 -9.66
CA ASP A 87 -3.34 26.72 -8.64
C ASP A 87 -4.86 26.82 -8.72
N ALA A 88 -5.52 26.54 -7.60
CA ALA A 88 -6.96 26.62 -7.55
C ALA A 88 -7.42 28.08 -7.71
N PRO A 89 -8.62 28.32 -8.29
CA PRO A 89 -9.17 29.66 -8.35
C PRO A 89 -9.32 30.25 -6.94
N GLN A 90 -8.61 31.35 -6.68
CA GLN A 90 -8.61 32.00 -5.38
C GLN A 90 -9.73 33.06 -5.28
N GLY A 91 -10.49 33.02 -4.19
CA GLY A 91 -11.46 34.06 -3.81
C GLY A 91 -10.81 35.23 -3.06
N GLU A 92 -11.62 36.10 -2.43
CA GLU A 92 -11.09 37.13 -1.51
C GLU A 92 -10.43 36.50 -0.27
N ASP A 93 -10.96 35.35 0.19
CA ASP A 93 -10.36 34.50 1.20
C ASP A 93 -9.56 33.38 0.51
N ARG A 94 -8.27 33.32 0.81
CA ARG A 94 -7.34 32.34 0.22
C ARG A 94 -7.60 30.98 0.86
N ARG A 95 -8.03 30.00 0.07
CA ARG A 95 -8.28 28.62 0.52
C ARG A 95 -7.09 27.75 0.11
N PHE A 96 -6.68 26.85 1.00
CA PHE A 96 -5.50 26.00 0.80
C PHE A 96 -5.90 24.56 0.53
N ALA A 97 -5.11 23.89 -0.31
CA ALA A 97 -5.24 22.46 -0.57
C ALA A 97 -4.97 21.64 0.70
N ARG A 98 -5.85 20.68 1.00
CA ARG A 98 -5.75 19.84 2.20
C ARG A 98 -5.79 18.36 1.92
N ARG A 99 -6.63 17.96 0.97
CA ARG A 99 -6.83 16.57 0.58
C ARG A 99 -6.92 16.47 -0.94
N VAL A 100 -6.49 15.34 -1.48
CA VAL A 100 -6.58 15.05 -2.91
C VAL A 100 -7.15 13.65 -3.13
N ALA A 101 -8.05 13.53 -4.10
CA ALA A 101 -8.51 12.24 -4.61
C ALA A 101 -8.48 12.24 -6.14
N VAL A 102 -8.51 11.05 -6.72
CA VAL A 102 -8.41 10.84 -8.17
C VAL A 102 -9.55 9.93 -8.61
N ASP A 103 -10.16 10.26 -9.74
CA ASP A 103 -10.91 9.29 -10.54
C ASP A 103 -10.07 8.95 -11.78
N GLU A 104 -9.33 7.85 -11.71
CA GLU A 104 -8.42 7.44 -12.78
C GLU A 104 -9.18 7.17 -14.09
N SER A 105 -10.41 6.68 -13.99
CA SER A 105 -11.22 6.34 -15.17
C SER A 105 -11.64 7.58 -15.96
N ALA A 106 -11.74 8.73 -15.29
CA ALA A 106 -12.10 10.01 -15.86
C ALA A 106 -10.90 10.93 -16.11
N GLU A 107 -9.69 10.52 -15.73
CA GLU A 107 -8.47 11.37 -15.74
C GLU A 107 -8.69 12.68 -14.96
N LEU A 108 -9.39 12.62 -13.82
CA LEU A 108 -9.70 13.79 -12.98
C LEU A 108 -9.06 13.69 -11.60
N ALA A 109 -8.56 14.81 -11.10
CA ALA A 109 -8.24 15.04 -9.70
C ALA A 109 -9.23 15.97 -9.03
N PHE A 110 -9.46 15.73 -7.75
CA PHE A 110 -10.33 16.51 -6.89
C PHE A 110 -9.50 17.04 -5.73
N LEU A 111 -9.45 18.36 -5.61
CA LEU A 111 -8.64 19.04 -4.60
C LEU A 111 -9.55 19.70 -3.58
N ALA A 112 -9.55 19.20 -2.35
CA ALA A 112 -10.27 19.82 -1.26
C ALA A 112 -9.55 21.10 -0.80
N LEU A 113 -10.28 22.20 -0.86
CA LEU A 113 -9.86 23.55 -0.52
C LEU A 113 -10.63 24.04 0.70
N GLY A 114 -9.94 24.66 1.65
CA GLY A 114 -10.62 25.31 2.77
C GLY A 114 -9.68 25.84 3.83
N ASP A 115 -10.27 26.48 4.83
CA ASP A 115 -9.62 26.85 6.09
C ASP A 115 -10.28 26.08 7.26
N GLU A 116 -9.88 26.34 8.50
CA GLU A 116 -10.47 25.68 9.68
C GLU A 116 -11.92 26.14 9.99
N THR A 117 -12.54 26.99 9.16
CA THR A 117 -13.82 27.65 9.43
C THR A 117 -14.96 27.11 8.56
N ASP A 118 -15.45 25.92 8.92
CA ASP A 118 -16.76 25.32 8.55
C ASP A 118 -17.19 25.23 7.07
N SER A 119 -16.52 25.83 6.09
CA SER A 119 -16.91 25.81 4.67
C SER A 119 -15.75 25.34 3.79
N GLY A 120 -16.04 24.34 2.95
CA GLY A 120 -15.07 23.73 2.04
C GLY A 120 -15.48 23.94 0.59
N ALA A 121 -14.51 23.83 -0.31
CA ALA A 121 -14.76 23.72 -1.73
C ALA A 121 -13.91 22.57 -2.30
N VAL A 122 -14.32 22.02 -3.43
CA VAL A 122 -13.53 21.03 -4.18
C VAL A 122 -13.28 21.56 -5.57
N ALA A 123 -12.02 21.79 -5.92
CA ALA A 123 -11.63 22.09 -7.30
C ALA A 123 -11.56 20.78 -8.10
N ILE A 124 -12.13 20.78 -9.29
CA ILE A 124 -12.06 19.68 -10.26
C ILE A 124 -10.95 20.01 -11.25
N VAL A 125 -9.97 19.12 -11.36
CA VAL A 125 -8.76 19.31 -12.16
C VAL A 125 -8.65 18.18 -13.18
N ASP A 126 -8.56 18.56 -14.44
CA ASP A 126 -8.32 17.67 -15.58
C ASP A 126 -6.83 17.30 -15.65
N LEU A 127 -6.55 15.99 -15.72
CA LEU A 127 -5.22 15.39 -15.79
C LEU A 127 -4.91 14.77 -17.16
N ALA A 128 -5.73 15.00 -18.20
CA ALA A 128 -5.50 14.44 -19.53
C ALA A 128 -4.15 14.89 -20.13
N ASP A 129 -3.67 16.08 -19.76
CA ASP A 129 -2.28 16.50 -19.93
C ASP A 129 -1.66 16.82 -18.56
N PRO A 130 -0.94 15.86 -17.94
CA PRO A 130 -0.33 16.04 -16.63
C PRO A 130 0.70 17.17 -16.57
N SER A 131 1.25 17.59 -17.71
CA SER A 131 2.20 18.71 -17.79
C SER A 131 1.53 20.09 -17.78
N SER A 132 0.23 20.13 -18.02
CA SER A 132 -0.59 21.33 -17.97
C SER A 132 -1.99 21.03 -17.40
N PRO A 133 -2.11 20.63 -16.11
CA PRO A 133 -3.39 20.32 -15.51
C PRO A 133 -4.35 21.52 -15.57
N GLN A 134 -5.64 21.28 -15.84
CA GLN A 134 -6.62 22.36 -16.07
C GLN A 134 -7.79 22.29 -15.11
N GLY A 135 -8.13 23.42 -14.48
CA GLY A 135 -9.34 23.52 -13.67
C GLY A 135 -10.59 23.49 -14.56
N ARG A 136 -11.52 22.58 -14.27
CA ARG A 136 -12.80 22.42 -14.98
C ARG A 136 -13.96 23.06 -14.24
N GLY A 137 -13.91 23.03 -12.91
CA GLY A 137 -14.97 23.58 -12.07
C GLY A 137 -14.60 23.62 -10.60
N THR A 138 -15.54 24.12 -9.79
CA THR A 138 -15.45 24.11 -8.33
C THR A 138 -16.81 23.78 -7.75
N ILE A 139 -16.83 22.86 -6.79
CA ILE A 139 -18.00 22.48 -6.02
C ILE A 139 -17.89 23.15 -4.65
N GLU A 140 -18.89 23.92 -4.25
CA GLU A 140 -18.98 24.42 -2.88
C GLU A 140 -19.63 23.36 -2.00
N VAL A 141 -19.02 23.05 -0.86
CA VAL A 141 -19.44 22.01 0.08
C VAL A 141 -19.93 22.68 1.37
N GLY A 142 -20.99 22.15 1.96
CA GLY A 142 -21.65 22.74 3.14
C GLY A 142 -20.83 22.67 4.44
N HIS A 143 -19.68 21.99 4.41
CA HIS A 143 -18.82 21.74 5.57
C HIS A 143 -17.34 21.75 5.16
N ALA A 144 -16.44 21.82 6.15
CA ALA A 144 -15.02 21.53 5.94
C ALA A 144 -14.84 20.08 5.43
N VAL A 145 -14.11 19.90 4.33
CA VAL A 145 -13.85 18.57 3.75
C VAL A 145 -12.68 17.93 4.50
N THR A 146 -12.99 16.93 5.33
CA THR A 146 -11.97 16.17 6.06
C THR A 146 -11.42 15.04 5.22
N GLY A 147 -12.24 14.41 4.37
CA GLY A 147 -11.84 13.39 3.40
C GLY A 147 -12.73 13.41 2.15
N LEU A 148 -12.25 12.82 1.06
CA LEU A 148 -12.97 12.71 -0.20
C LEU A 148 -12.53 11.46 -0.97
N ALA A 149 -13.42 10.93 -1.81
CA ALA A 149 -13.15 9.82 -2.71
C ALA A 149 -13.94 10.01 -4.00
N ALA A 150 -13.39 9.55 -5.13
CA ALA A 150 -14.05 9.63 -6.42
C ALA A 150 -13.92 8.30 -7.16
N GLN A 151 -15.00 7.88 -7.83
CA GLN A 151 -15.01 6.66 -8.63
C GLN A 151 -16.11 6.71 -9.69
N GLY A 152 -15.74 6.56 -10.96
CA GLY A 152 -16.68 6.38 -12.06
C GLY A 152 -17.67 7.53 -12.23
N GLY A 153 -17.20 8.78 -12.06
CA GLY A 153 -18.03 9.97 -12.17
C GLY A 153 -18.83 10.33 -10.92
N LEU A 154 -18.67 9.60 -9.81
CA LEU A 154 -19.23 9.96 -8.51
C LEU A 154 -18.13 10.53 -7.61
N LEU A 155 -18.38 11.68 -6.99
CA LEU A 155 -17.54 12.27 -5.95
C LEU A 155 -18.27 12.21 -4.60
N ALA A 156 -17.60 11.69 -3.58
CA ALA A 156 -18.02 11.73 -2.19
C ALA A 156 -17.11 12.67 -1.39
N THR A 157 -17.70 13.52 -0.56
CA THR A 157 -16.97 14.36 0.41
C THR A 157 -17.51 14.12 1.80
N VAL A 158 -16.63 14.05 2.80
CA VAL A 158 -17.02 13.90 4.20
C VAL A 158 -16.46 15.00 5.07
N GLY A 159 -17.12 15.25 6.20
CA GLY A 159 -16.70 16.23 7.18
C GLY A 159 -17.60 16.29 8.40
N PRO A 160 -17.52 17.38 9.18
CA PRO A 160 -18.42 17.62 10.31
C PRO A 160 -19.91 17.70 9.91
N GLY A 161 -20.21 17.99 8.63
CA GLY A 161 -21.57 18.09 8.10
C GLY A 161 -22.15 16.77 7.56
N GLY A 162 -21.41 15.66 7.64
CA GLY A 162 -21.82 14.37 7.09
C GLY A 162 -21.13 14.04 5.77
N LEU A 163 -21.76 13.18 4.99
CA LEU A 163 -21.36 12.74 3.64
C LEU A 163 -22.21 13.49 2.62
N GLU A 164 -21.59 14.16 1.66
CA GLU A 164 -22.25 14.78 0.50
C GLU A 164 -21.77 14.10 -0.79
N LEU A 165 -22.69 13.86 -1.73
CA LEU A 165 -22.44 13.16 -3.00
C LEU A 165 -22.70 14.09 -4.18
N PHE A 166 -21.85 13.99 -5.21
CA PHE A 166 -21.93 14.79 -6.42
C PHE A 166 -21.71 13.93 -7.66
N ASP A 167 -22.53 14.13 -8.70
CA ASP A 167 -22.25 13.64 -10.05
C ASP A 167 -21.25 14.59 -10.71
N VAL A 168 -20.10 14.03 -11.07
CA VAL A 168 -18.98 14.72 -11.73
C VAL A 168 -18.69 14.09 -13.10
N SER A 169 -19.65 13.35 -13.67
CA SER A 169 -19.55 12.79 -15.03
C SER A 169 -19.39 13.87 -16.11
N ASP A 170 -19.95 15.06 -15.86
CA ASP A 170 -19.61 16.29 -16.58
C ASP A 170 -18.84 17.23 -15.63
N PRO A 171 -17.49 17.28 -15.71
CA PRO A 171 -16.68 18.05 -14.77
C PRO A 171 -16.85 19.58 -14.91
N ASP A 172 -17.43 20.06 -16.01
CA ASP A 172 -17.73 21.49 -16.20
C ASP A 172 -19.09 21.88 -15.57
N ALA A 173 -19.92 20.89 -15.23
CA ALA A 173 -21.26 21.08 -14.68
C ALA A 173 -21.58 20.04 -13.60
N PRO A 174 -20.83 20.01 -12.49
CA PRO A 174 -21.07 19.05 -11.40
C PRO A 174 -22.45 19.25 -10.77
N LEU A 175 -23.13 18.16 -10.44
CA LEU A 175 -24.48 18.17 -9.87
C LEU A 175 -24.49 17.59 -8.45
N PRO A 176 -25.05 18.30 -7.45
CA PRO A 176 -25.28 17.70 -6.14
C PRO A 176 -26.33 16.59 -6.25
N LEU A 177 -26.07 15.45 -5.61
CA LEU A 177 -26.96 14.29 -5.54
C LEU A 177 -27.60 14.22 -4.14
N GLY A 178 -27.28 13.18 -3.38
CA GLY A 178 -27.74 12.97 -2.01
C GLY A 178 -26.72 13.40 -0.95
N ALA A 179 -27.19 13.38 0.30
CA ALA A 179 -26.35 13.54 1.47
C ALA A 179 -26.78 12.55 2.55
N PHE A 180 -25.83 12.16 3.40
CA PHE A 180 -26.05 11.30 4.54
C PHE A 180 -25.42 11.92 5.79
N ASP A 181 -26.26 12.30 6.74
CA ASP A 181 -25.84 12.82 8.04
C ASP A 181 -26.14 11.79 9.13
N PRO A 182 -25.11 11.13 9.68
CA PRO A 182 -25.27 10.35 10.89
C PRO A 182 -25.40 11.31 12.09
N THR A 183 -26.66 11.64 12.40
CA THR A 183 -27.16 12.60 13.41
C THR A 183 -26.53 12.62 14.82
N ASP A 184 -25.53 11.77 15.11
CA ASP A 184 -24.92 11.51 16.41
C ASP A 184 -23.39 11.77 16.48
N ASP A 185 -22.77 12.36 15.44
CA ASP A 185 -21.32 12.32 15.28
C ASP A 185 -20.51 13.52 15.76
N ALA A 186 -19.29 13.21 16.22
CA ALA A 186 -18.19 14.15 16.42
C ALA A 186 -17.46 14.50 15.09
N GLY A 187 -18.10 14.19 13.96
CA GLY A 187 -17.60 14.39 12.59
C GLY A 187 -17.12 13.11 11.91
N LEU A 188 -17.21 13.11 10.59
CA LEU A 188 -16.60 12.12 9.71
C LEU A 188 -15.17 12.57 9.35
N SER A 189 -14.25 11.62 9.24
CA SER A 189 -12.82 11.90 9.04
C SER A 189 -12.32 11.54 7.65
N ASP A 190 -12.86 10.47 7.07
CA ASP A 190 -12.36 9.92 5.82
C ASP A 190 -13.39 9.04 5.10
N VAL A 191 -13.22 8.85 3.80
CA VAL A 191 -14.11 8.02 2.97
C VAL A 191 -13.34 7.34 1.86
N THR A 192 -13.71 6.10 1.57
CA THR A 192 -13.32 5.40 0.35
C THR A 192 -14.54 4.79 -0.33
N ILE A 193 -14.53 4.72 -1.66
CA ILE A 193 -15.62 4.16 -2.48
C ILE A 193 -15.11 2.88 -3.13
N GLU A 194 -15.88 1.80 -3.00
CA GLU A 194 -15.64 0.55 -3.71
C GLU A 194 -16.94 0.10 -4.37
N GLY A 195 -17.00 0.20 -5.70
CA GLY A 195 -18.23 -0.07 -6.45
C GLY A 195 -19.37 0.84 -5.99
N ASN A 196 -20.43 0.26 -5.42
CA ASN A 196 -21.61 0.98 -4.92
C ASN A 196 -21.60 1.19 -3.40
N LEU A 197 -20.48 0.94 -2.71
CA LEU A 197 -20.39 1.11 -1.26
C LEU A 197 -19.41 2.23 -0.93
N ALA A 198 -19.81 3.10 -0.02
CA ALA A 198 -18.87 3.99 0.68
C ALA A 198 -18.56 3.42 2.06
N TYR A 199 -17.26 3.33 2.36
CA TYR A 199 -16.74 3.03 3.68
C TYR A 199 -16.27 4.33 4.28
N VAL A 200 -16.86 4.72 5.39
CA VAL A 200 -16.72 6.05 5.96
C VAL A 200 -16.17 5.95 7.37
N ALA A 201 -14.99 6.52 7.60
CA ALA A 201 -14.43 6.66 8.93
C ALA A 201 -15.08 7.84 9.65
N GLY A 202 -15.42 7.66 10.91
CA GLY A 202 -15.98 8.72 11.74
C GLY A 202 -15.79 8.46 13.21
N THR A 203 -16.10 9.46 14.03
CA THR A 203 -16.05 9.33 15.48
C THR A 203 -17.40 9.66 16.07
N THR A 204 -17.91 8.77 16.92
CA THR A 204 -19.19 8.97 17.62
C THR A 204 -18.98 9.28 19.08
N ALA A 205 -19.82 10.15 19.63
CA ALA A 205 -19.84 10.47 21.05
C ALA A 205 -21.11 9.88 21.66
N THR A 206 -20.99 8.88 22.55
CA THR A 206 -22.15 8.32 23.26
C THR A 206 -22.41 9.06 24.58
N PRO A 207 -23.45 9.90 24.72
CA PRO A 207 -23.81 10.52 26.00
C PRO A 207 -24.26 9.46 27.03
N PRO A 208 -24.14 9.70 28.36
CA PRO A 208 -23.77 10.95 29.04
C PRO A 208 -22.27 11.09 29.38
N ILE A 209 -21.46 10.07 29.10
CA ILE A 209 -20.02 10.06 29.34
C ILE A 209 -19.39 10.15 27.96
N LEU A 210 -18.87 11.32 27.57
CA LEU A 210 -18.32 11.65 26.23
C LEU A 210 -17.12 10.77 25.84
N PHE A 211 -17.32 9.46 25.78
CA PHE A 211 -16.38 8.53 25.18
C PHE A 211 -16.52 8.66 23.68
N LEU A 212 -15.49 9.21 23.08
CA LEU A 212 -15.31 9.20 21.64
C LEU A 212 -14.94 7.76 21.24
N THR A 213 -15.70 7.22 20.29
CA THR A 213 -15.49 5.88 19.76
C THR A 213 -15.24 6.01 18.26
N PRO A 214 -14.06 5.59 17.76
CA PRO A 214 -13.86 5.48 16.32
C PRO A 214 -14.85 4.47 15.74
N ARG A 215 -15.38 4.75 14.56
CA ARG A 215 -16.28 3.85 13.86
C ARG A 215 -16.05 3.89 12.36
N MET A 216 -16.48 2.83 11.71
CA MET A 216 -16.62 2.74 10.26
C MET A 216 -18.09 2.53 9.94
N LEU A 217 -18.64 3.37 9.06
CA LEU A 217 -19.98 3.22 8.49
C LEU A 217 -19.85 2.64 7.08
N ILE A 218 -20.76 1.74 6.72
CA ILE A 218 -20.87 1.22 5.36
C ILE A 218 -22.19 1.74 4.79
N VAL A 219 -22.10 2.56 3.75
CA VAL A 219 -23.23 3.26 3.13
C VAL A 219 -23.44 2.74 1.71
N ASP A 220 -24.65 2.32 1.40
CA ASP A 220 -25.08 1.94 0.05
C ASP A 220 -25.28 3.20 -0.79
N LEU A 221 -24.58 3.24 -1.93
CA LEU A 221 -24.61 4.26 -2.96
C LEU A 221 -25.31 3.77 -4.24
N GLY A 222 -26.04 2.64 -4.18
CA GLY A 222 -26.78 2.11 -5.32
C GLY A 222 -27.84 3.07 -5.87
N ASP A 223 -28.35 3.96 -5.02
CA ASP A 223 -29.05 5.18 -5.40
C ASP A 223 -28.35 6.39 -4.73
N PRO A 224 -27.44 7.09 -5.44
CA PRO A 224 -26.64 8.15 -4.83
C PRO A 224 -27.46 9.41 -4.51
N GLU A 225 -28.70 9.54 -4.98
CA GLU A 225 -29.63 10.59 -4.53
C GLU A 225 -30.21 10.29 -3.14
N ALA A 226 -30.18 9.02 -2.72
CA ALA A 226 -30.75 8.54 -1.46
C ALA A 226 -29.82 7.52 -0.76
N PRO A 227 -28.61 7.91 -0.32
CA PRO A 227 -27.66 7.01 0.33
C PRO A 227 -28.23 6.38 1.61
N VAL A 228 -27.94 5.09 1.82
CA VAL A 228 -28.51 4.31 2.94
C VAL A 228 -27.42 3.65 3.78
N LEU A 229 -27.45 3.84 5.09
CA LEU A 229 -26.58 3.10 6.01
C LEU A 229 -26.93 1.60 6.00
N LEU A 230 -25.97 0.75 5.65
CA LEU A 230 -26.10 -0.71 5.71
C LEU A 230 -25.62 -1.28 7.03
N GLY A 231 -24.46 -0.84 7.50
CA GLY A 231 -23.79 -1.44 8.65
C GLY A 231 -22.81 -0.47 9.33
N GLU A 232 -22.42 -0.82 10.54
CA GLU A 232 -21.50 -0.04 11.36
C GLU A 232 -20.57 -0.98 12.13
N HIS A 233 -19.28 -0.68 12.12
CA HIS A 233 -18.29 -1.28 13.02
C HIS A 233 -17.76 -0.23 13.99
N ARG A 234 -17.76 -0.53 15.29
CA ARG A 234 -17.20 0.34 16.33
C ARG A 234 -15.87 -0.19 16.81
N SER A 235 -14.86 0.66 16.75
CA SER A 235 -13.51 0.32 17.15
C SER A 235 -13.31 0.41 18.65
N THR A 236 -12.39 -0.43 19.15
CA THR A 236 -11.81 -0.30 20.48
C THR A 236 -10.35 0.19 20.47
N SER A 237 -9.82 0.50 19.28
CA SER A 237 -8.40 0.77 19.03
C SER A 237 -8.03 2.24 19.13
N GLY A 238 -8.82 3.04 19.84
CA GLY A 238 -8.55 4.46 20.00
C GLY A 238 -9.75 5.25 20.50
N PHE A 239 -9.64 6.57 20.34
CA PHE A 239 -10.69 7.54 20.63
C PHE A 239 -11.14 8.29 19.37
N GLN A 240 -10.28 8.40 18.36
CA GLN A 240 -10.59 9.11 17.11
C GLN A 240 -10.34 8.21 15.91
N ALA A 241 -11.26 8.20 14.97
CA ALA A 241 -11.01 7.67 13.64
C ALA A 241 -10.19 8.70 12.83
N LEU A 242 -9.23 8.20 12.07
CA LEU A 242 -8.32 9.02 11.27
C LEU A 242 -8.46 8.75 9.78
N GLY A 243 -8.67 7.48 9.40
CA GLY A 243 -8.71 7.06 8.01
C GLY A 243 -9.41 5.72 7.82
N VAL A 244 -9.75 5.39 6.57
CA VAL A 244 -10.28 4.08 6.19
C VAL A 244 -9.72 3.63 4.84
N ALA A 245 -9.27 2.38 4.78
CA ALA A 245 -8.84 1.72 3.55
C ALA A 245 -9.64 0.42 3.35
N VAL A 246 -9.79 -0.05 2.10
CA VAL A 246 -10.57 -1.25 1.78
C VAL A 246 -9.79 -2.13 0.83
N GLU A 247 -9.82 -3.43 1.09
CA GLU A 247 -9.29 -4.46 0.20
C GLU A 247 -10.44 -5.31 -0.34
N VAL A 248 -10.67 -5.17 -1.64
CA VAL A 248 -11.80 -5.76 -2.36
C VAL A 248 -11.73 -7.29 -2.39
N ARG A 249 -10.54 -7.84 -2.68
CA ARG A 249 -10.34 -9.28 -2.89
C ARG A 249 -10.48 -10.07 -1.58
N GLY A 250 -10.07 -9.49 -0.46
CA GLY A 250 -10.18 -10.09 0.86
C GLY A 250 -11.53 -9.89 1.55
N ALA A 251 -12.43 -9.05 0.99
CA ALA A 251 -13.61 -8.54 1.68
C ALA A 251 -13.26 -7.97 3.06
N ARG A 252 -12.18 -7.19 3.11
CA ARG A 252 -11.64 -6.58 4.33
C ARG A 252 -11.71 -5.06 4.22
N ALA A 253 -12.02 -4.43 5.34
CA ALA A 253 -11.83 -3.01 5.53
C ALA A 253 -10.91 -2.76 6.72
N TYR A 254 -10.14 -1.68 6.63
CA TYR A 254 -9.13 -1.31 7.59
C TYR A 254 -9.50 0.06 8.16
N LEU A 255 -9.86 0.10 9.43
CA LEU A 255 -10.19 1.35 10.12
C LEU A 255 -8.98 1.82 10.90
N LEU A 256 -8.42 2.97 10.49
CA LEU A 256 -7.33 3.63 11.20
C LEU A 256 -7.90 4.47 12.34
N ALA A 257 -7.52 4.13 13.56
CA ALA A 257 -7.74 4.94 14.75
C ALA A 257 -6.43 5.57 15.24
N ASP A 258 -6.53 6.57 16.11
CA ASP A 258 -5.38 7.29 16.67
C ASP A 258 -4.39 6.40 17.45
N LEU A 259 -4.84 5.25 17.96
CA LEU A 259 -4.03 4.31 18.75
C LEU A 259 -3.91 2.90 18.13
N GLY A 260 -4.40 2.68 16.91
CA GLY A 260 -4.40 1.35 16.32
C GLY A 260 -5.11 1.24 14.98
N ILE A 261 -5.10 0.04 14.41
CA ILE A 261 -5.75 -0.30 13.15
C ILE A 261 -6.67 -1.48 13.42
N ASP A 262 -7.95 -1.39 13.07
CA ASP A 262 -8.84 -2.55 13.08
C ASP A 262 -8.88 -3.20 11.71
N VAL A 263 -8.81 -4.52 11.67
CA VAL A 263 -9.14 -5.31 10.48
C VAL A 263 -10.56 -5.80 10.63
N VAL A 264 -11.42 -5.44 9.68
CA VAL A 264 -12.86 -5.69 9.71
C VAL A 264 -13.25 -6.57 8.53
N ASP A 265 -13.92 -7.68 8.80
CA ASP A 265 -14.58 -8.49 7.76
C ASP A 265 -15.85 -7.77 7.32
N VAL A 266 -15.93 -7.49 6.02
CA VAL A 266 -17.05 -6.80 5.37
C VAL A 266 -17.73 -7.66 4.29
N SER A 267 -17.55 -8.98 4.37
CA SER A 267 -18.18 -9.94 3.45
C SER A 267 -19.70 -9.84 3.41
N ASP A 268 -20.34 -9.48 4.54
CA ASP A 268 -21.70 -8.94 4.58
C ASP A 268 -21.65 -7.49 5.07
N PRO A 269 -21.81 -6.49 4.19
CA PRO A 269 -21.69 -5.07 4.54
C PRO A 269 -22.74 -4.58 5.54
N ARG A 270 -23.79 -5.39 5.81
CA ARG A 270 -24.81 -5.08 6.81
C ARG A 270 -24.43 -5.51 8.22
N PHE A 271 -23.45 -6.42 8.33
CA PHE A 271 -22.98 -6.96 9.60
C PHE A 271 -21.45 -7.01 9.66
N PRO A 272 -20.76 -5.86 9.50
CA PRO A 272 -19.31 -5.82 9.59
C PRO A 272 -18.85 -6.20 11.01
N TYR A 273 -17.76 -6.95 11.12
CA TYR A 273 -17.21 -7.34 12.42
C TYR A 273 -15.69 -7.40 12.41
N GLY A 274 -15.08 -6.97 13.52
CA GLY A 274 -13.63 -7.01 13.69
C GLY A 274 -13.11 -8.45 13.76
N VAL A 275 -12.10 -8.75 12.94
CA VAL A 275 -11.38 -10.04 12.92
C VAL A 275 -10.00 -9.95 13.56
N GLY A 276 -9.53 -8.73 13.86
CA GLY A 276 -8.27 -8.49 14.54
C GLY A 276 -7.75 -7.08 14.27
N GLY A 277 -6.44 -6.91 14.33
CA GLY A 277 -5.80 -5.62 14.09
C GLY A 277 -4.71 -5.25 15.09
N VAL A 278 -4.14 -4.07 14.88
CA VAL A 278 -3.06 -3.52 15.67
C VAL A 278 -3.65 -2.78 16.85
N ALA A 279 -3.64 -3.41 18.02
CA ALA A 279 -4.11 -2.79 19.25
C ALA A 279 -3.04 -1.89 19.91
N PRO A 280 -3.43 -0.85 20.67
CA PRO A 280 -2.50 0.08 21.34
C PRO A 280 -1.45 -0.56 22.27
N GLN A 281 -1.67 -1.81 22.68
CA GLN A 281 -0.79 -2.55 23.59
C GLN A 281 0.33 -3.30 22.87
N ILE A 282 0.25 -3.46 21.54
CA ILE A 282 1.31 -4.04 20.73
C ILE A 282 2.36 -2.94 20.50
N ARG A 283 3.37 -2.91 21.38
CA ARG A 283 4.48 -1.94 21.33
C ARG A 283 5.56 -2.37 20.35
N PRO A 284 5.35 -2.15 19.03
CA PRO A 284 6.49 -1.68 18.27
C PRO A 284 6.20 -0.41 17.43
N VAL A 285 4.93 -0.06 17.21
CA VAL A 285 4.55 1.21 16.55
C VAL A 285 4.34 2.28 17.62
N ALA A 286 5.41 2.99 17.97
CA ALA A 286 5.35 4.12 18.89
C ALA A 286 5.01 5.39 18.11
N GLY A 287 3.75 5.81 18.12
CA GLY A 287 3.34 7.08 17.52
C GLY A 287 1.84 7.21 17.40
N LEU A 288 1.36 8.43 17.22
CA LEU A 288 0.02 8.67 16.69
C LEU A 288 0.08 8.46 15.19
N PHE A 289 -0.83 7.64 14.67
CA PHE A 289 -1.00 7.48 13.24
C PHE A 289 -1.46 8.79 12.60
N THR A 290 -1.19 8.93 11.30
CA THR A 290 -1.60 10.08 10.50
C THR A 290 -2.35 9.67 9.26
N ASP A 291 -1.91 8.58 8.63
CA ASP A 291 -2.46 8.08 7.39
C ASP A 291 -2.21 6.57 7.25
N LEU A 292 -2.97 5.90 6.40
CA LEU A 292 -2.91 4.46 6.15
C LEU A 292 -3.21 4.17 4.68
N GLU A 293 -2.31 3.41 4.06
CA GLU A 293 -2.52 2.83 2.74
C GLU A 293 -2.28 1.32 2.80
N VAL A 294 -2.95 0.53 1.95
CA VAL A 294 -2.87 -0.94 1.97
C VAL A 294 -2.53 -1.49 0.59
N ILE A 295 -1.52 -2.36 0.55
CA ILE A 295 -1.15 -3.14 -0.65
C ILE A 295 -1.23 -4.62 -0.30
N GLY A 296 -2.19 -5.33 -0.93
CA GLY A 296 -2.54 -6.69 -0.57
C GLY A 296 -2.90 -6.80 0.91
N THR A 297 -2.12 -7.58 1.67
CA THR A 297 -2.29 -7.73 3.14
C THR A 297 -1.39 -6.81 3.95
N VAL A 298 -0.56 -5.98 3.33
CA VAL A 298 0.41 -5.12 4.03
C VAL A 298 -0.15 -3.71 4.16
N ALA A 299 -0.30 -3.27 5.41
CA ALA A 299 -0.59 -1.89 5.75
C ALA A 299 0.70 -1.06 5.83
N LEU A 300 0.71 0.06 5.10
CA LEU A 300 1.69 1.12 5.20
C LEU A 300 1.12 2.22 6.07
N ALA A 301 1.50 2.22 7.35
CA ALA A 301 0.95 3.13 8.33
C ALA A 301 1.90 4.29 8.62
N ALA A 302 1.51 5.50 8.21
CA ALA A 302 2.26 6.72 8.49
C ALA A 302 2.11 7.12 9.97
N THR A 303 3.23 7.50 10.59
CA THR A 303 3.27 7.88 12.00
C THR A 303 3.98 9.21 12.22
N ARG A 304 3.61 9.90 13.30
CA ARG A 304 4.26 11.17 13.69
C ARG A 304 5.71 11.02 14.16
N ALA A 305 6.17 9.81 14.52
CA ALA A 305 7.42 9.63 15.25
C ALA A 305 8.39 8.62 14.62
N GLN A 306 7.93 7.73 13.74
CA GLN A 306 8.74 6.61 13.23
C GLN A 306 8.74 6.50 11.70
N GLY A 307 8.20 7.48 10.97
CA GLY A 307 8.04 7.36 9.51
C GLY A 307 6.86 6.44 9.17
N VAL A 308 7.02 5.58 8.16
CA VAL A 308 5.99 4.64 7.69
C VAL A 308 6.33 3.23 8.16
N SER A 309 5.44 2.64 8.96
CA SER A 309 5.57 1.24 9.40
C SER A 309 4.87 0.31 8.42
N ALA A 310 5.56 -0.73 7.96
CA ALA A 310 4.98 -1.81 7.17
C ALA A 310 4.52 -2.93 8.10
N ILE A 311 3.22 -3.26 8.04
CA ILE A 311 2.57 -4.18 8.97
C ILE A 311 1.82 -5.23 8.15
N ASP A 312 2.18 -6.50 8.32
CA ASP A 312 1.44 -7.61 7.73
C ASP A 312 0.14 -7.87 8.52
N LEU A 313 -0.97 -7.74 7.80
CA LEU A 313 -2.34 -7.98 8.25
C LEU A 313 -2.91 -9.29 7.67
N GLY A 314 -2.08 -10.13 7.03
CA GLY A 314 -2.45 -11.41 6.45
C GLY A 314 -3.06 -12.37 7.47
N PHE A 315 -2.58 -12.32 8.71
CA PHE A 315 -3.17 -12.98 9.88
C PHE A 315 -3.71 -11.95 10.90
N PRO A 316 -4.96 -11.48 10.74
CA PRO A 316 -5.52 -10.38 11.54
C PRO A 316 -5.46 -10.55 13.07
N PRO A 317 -5.64 -11.76 13.65
CA PRO A 317 -5.56 -11.95 15.10
C PRO A 317 -4.16 -11.72 15.69
N ALA A 318 -3.11 -11.77 14.88
CA ALA A 318 -1.75 -11.46 15.30
C ALA A 318 -0.96 -10.78 14.17
N PRO A 319 -1.20 -9.48 13.92
CA PRO A 319 -0.46 -8.70 12.93
C PRO A 319 1.03 -8.68 13.23
N ALA A 320 1.86 -8.71 12.19
CA ALA A 320 3.31 -8.67 12.32
C ALA A 320 3.87 -7.34 11.82
N LEU A 321 4.67 -6.65 12.65
CA LEU A 321 5.45 -5.52 12.17
C LEU A 321 6.62 -6.05 11.33
N LEU A 322 6.62 -5.77 10.03
CA LEU A 322 7.68 -6.15 9.10
C LEU A 322 8.88 -5.20 9.22
N GLY A 323 8.62 -3.93 9.52
CA GLY A 323 9.65 -2.94 9.75
C GLY A 323 9.16 -1.52 9.51
N VAL A 324 10.11 -0.60 9.40
CA VAL A 324 9.86 0.78 8.95
C VAL A 324 10.43 0.92 7.55
N LEU A 325 9.65 1.49 6.63
CA LEU A 325 10.10 1.70 5.26
C LEU A 325 11.40 2.53 5.25
N PRO A 326 12.43 2.10 4.50
CA PRO A 326 13.73 2.74 4.51
C PRO A 326 13.64 4.20 4.09
N GLY A 327 14.39 5.07 4.76
CA GLY A 327 14.44 6.50 4.45
C GLY A 327 13.20 7.31 4.85
N THR A 328 12.17 6.69 5.44
CA THR A 328 10.96 7.39 5.90
C THR A 328 11.05 7.89 7.35
N SER A 329 11.96 7.33 8.14
CA SER A 329 12.23 7.76 9.52
C SER A 329 13.33 8.84 9.55
N ALA A 330 12.96 10.11 9.35
CA ALA A 330 13.87 11.24 9.49
C ALA A 330 13.69 11.95 10.84
N VAL A 331 14.80 12.23 11.54
CA VAL A 331 14.78 12.88 12.86
C VAL A 331 14.04 14.23 12.78
N GLY A 332 12.96 14.36 13.55
CA GLY A 332 12.14 15.56 13.56
C GLY A 332 11.26 15.74 12.32
N SER A 333 11.07 14.73 11.48
CA SER A 333 10.04 14.73 10.43
C SER A 333 8.90 13.80 10.81
N ARG A 334 7.66 14.18 10.49
CA ARG A 334 6.50 13.29 10.55
C ARG A 334 6.18 12.79 9.15
N ALA A 335 5.74 11.54 9.03
CA ALA A 335 5.04 11.09 7.83
C ALA A 335 3.62 11.67 7.88
N ALA A 336 3.29 12.54 6.93
CA ALA A 336 2.02 13.23 6.88
C ALA A 336 0.97 12.39 6.14
N SER A 337 1.37 11.81 5.01
CA SER A 337 0.52 10.99 4.15
C SER A 337 1.36 9.93 3.42
N VAL A 338 0.72 8.84 3.02
CA VAL A 338 1.28 7.77 2.19
C VAL A 338 0.26 7.39 1.12
N ALA A 339 0.70 7.24 -0.13
CA ALA A 339 -0.12 6.76 -1.23
C ALA A 339 0.64 5.69 -2.03
N VAL A 340 -0.05 4.66 -2.51
CA VAL A 340 0.54 3.59 -3.32
C VAL A 340 0.08 3.76 -4.76
N GLY A 341 1.03 3.75 -5.70
CA GLY A 341 0.79 3.92 -7.13
C GLY A 341 1.71 3.00 -7.92
N GLY A 342 1.11 2.15 -8.75
CA GLY A 342 1.85 1.09 -9.44
C GLY A 342 2.62 0.24 -8.44
N ARG A 343 3.95 0.29 -8.52
CA ARG A 343 4.91 -0.49 -7.72
C ARG A 343 5.47 0.24 -6.49
N PHE A 344 5.11 1.51 -6.31
CA PHE A 344 5.77 2.40 -5.36
C PHE A 344 4.82 2.89 -4.28
N ALA A 345 5.36 3.01 -3.06
CA ALA A 345 4.75 3.80 -2.00
C ALA A 345 5.41 5.18 -1.96
N HIS A 346 4.61 6.23 -2.10
CA HIS A 346 5.02 7.62 -2.01
C HIS A 346 4.66 8.17 -0.65
N VAL A 347 5.63 8.79 0.03
CA VAL A 347 5.51 9.22 1.42
C VAL A 347 5.81 10.70 1.53
N ALA A 348 4.84 11.45 2.05
CA ALA A 348 4.98 12.87 2.38
C ALA A 348 5.64 13.03 3.75
N LEU A 349 6.82 13.65 3.78
CA LEU A 349 7.57 13.94 5.01
C LEU A 349 7.68 15.46 5.22
N ASP A 350 7.08 15.94 6.30
CA ASP A 350 6.95 17.36 6.68
C ASP A 350 8.18 18.26 6.46
N ARG A 351 9.39 17.73 6.69
CA ARG A 351 10.67 18.46 6.58
C ARG A 351 11.67 17.79 5.66
N ALA A 352 11.28 16.68 5.02
CA ALA A 352 12.16 15.89 4.16
C ALA A 352 11.64 15.71 2.73
N GLY A 353 10.49 16.34 2.40
CA GLY A 353 9.87 16.29 1.08
C GLY A 353 9.15 14.97 0.85
N ILE A 354 9.07 14.55 -0.41
CA ILE A 354 8.46 13.26 -0.77
C ILE A 354 9.54 12.20 -0.94
N ARG A 355 9.21 10.96 -0.59
CA ARG A 355 10.06 9.77 -0.83
C ARG A 355 9.24 8.69 -1.50
N SER A 356 9.79 8.09 -2.56
CA SER A 356 9.24 6.90 -3.19
C SER A 356 10.04 5.69 -2.72
N VAL A 357 9.34 4.60 -2.41
CA VAL A 357 9.92 3.32 -2.01
C VAL A 357 9.30 2.25 -2.88
N LEU A 358 10.11 1.41 -3.53
CA LEU A 358 9.62 0.22 -4.22
C LEU A 358 9.02 -0.73 -3.17
N VAL A 359 7.75 -1.10 -3.34
CA VAL A 359 7.01 -1.95 -2.40
C VAL A 359 6.41 -3.20 -3.04
N ASP A 360 6.41 -3.29 -4.37
CA ASP A 360 5.91 -4.40 -5.17
C ASP A 360 6.81 -4.51 -6.41
N ASP A 361 7.63 -5.56 -6.47
CA ASP A 361 8.72 -5.69 -7.44
C ASP A 361 8.20 -6.08 -8.83
N ASP A 362 7.10 -6.83 -8.91
CA ASP A 362 6.57 -7.45 -10.14
C ASP A 362 5.19 -6.93 -10.58
N ALA A 363 4.60 -6.01 -9.80
CA ALA A 363 3.33 -5.32 -10.03
C ALA A 363 2.07 -6.21 -9.94
N ASP A 364 2.10 -7.23 -9.09
CA ASP A 364 0.97 -8.14 -8.90
C ASP A 364 0.00 -7.72 -7.77
N ARG A 365 0.35 -6.63 -7.05
CA ARG A 365 -0.33 -6.04 -5.89
C ARG A 365 -0.14 -6.77 -4.57
N VAL A 366 0.86 -7.64 -4.49
CA VAL A 366 1.39 -8.19 -3.26
C VAL A 366 2.67 -7.45 -2.92
N ALA A 367 2.85 -7.09 -1.65
CA ALA A 367 4.04 -6.35 -1.25
C ALA A 367 5.26 -7.29 -1.24
N THR A 368 6.39 -6.85 -1.80
CA THR A 368 7.68 -7.56 -1.84
C THR A 368 8.10 -8.16 -0.49
N LEU A 369 7.66 -7.56 0.63
CA LEU A 369 7.99 -8.01 1.99
C LEU A 369 7.27 -9.28 2.45
N VAL A 370 6.16 -9.65 1.81
CA VAL A 370 5.35 -10.84 2.13
C VAL A 370 5.16 -11.76 0.92
N ASP A 371 5.71 -11.38 -0.21
CA ASP A 371 5.56 -12.06 -1.49
C ASP A 371 6.41 -13.34 -1.57
N VAL A 372 5.79 -14.45 -1.93
CA VAL A 372 6.46 -15.75 -2.13
C VAL A 372 7.17 -15.86 -3.49
N CYS A 373 6.81 -15.00 -4.45
CA CYS A 373 7.50 -14.85 -5.73
C CYS A 373 7.75 -13.38 -6.11
N PRO A 374 8.64 -12.66 -5.40
CA PRO A 374 8.87 -11.23 -5.60
C PRO A 374 9.28 -10.75 -7.00
N GLY A 375 9.54 -11.65 -7.95
CA GLY A 375 9.92 -11.30 -9.32
C GLY A 375 8.98 -11.82 -10.39
N ASP A 376 7.93 -12.56 -10.04
CA ASP A 376 7.06 -13.27 -10.96
C ASP A 376 5.60 -13.23 -10.49
N SER A 377 4.81 -12.40 -11.16
CA SER A 377 3.43 -12.08 -10.77
C SER A 377 2.58 -13.31 -10.41
N ASP A 378 2.18 -13.38 -9.14
CA ASP A 378 1.33 -14.41 -8.58
C ASP A 378 0.38 -13.84 -7.50
N PRO A 379 -0.66 -13.07 -7.89
CA PRO A 379 -1.52 -12.38 -6.93
C PRO A 379 -2.26 -13.29 -5.95
N GLU A 380 -2.35 -14.59 -6.26
CA GLU A 380 -2.97 -15.62 -5.42
C GLU A 380 -2.00 -16.25 -4.41
N GLN A 381 -0.69 -16.00 -4.51
CA GLN A 381 0.35 -16.42 -3.57
C GLN A 381 0.27 -17.92 -3.26
N ALA A 382 0.16 -18.73 -4.32
CA ALA A 382 0.05 -20.17 -4.20
C ALA A 382 1.42 -20.77 -3.87
N ASP A 383 1.48 -21.63 -2.87
CA ASP A 383 2.68 -22.37 -2.45
C ASP A 383 2.19 -23.76 -2.01
N VAL A 384 2.28 -24.73 -2.92
CA VAL A 384 1.71 -26.08 -2.72
C VAL A 384 2.45 -26.89 -1.67
N ASP A 385 3.77 -26.74 -1.59
CA ASP A 385 4.63 -27.57 -0.73
C ASP A 385 5.07 -26.89 0.58
N LEU A 386 4.73 -25.60 0.73
CA LEU A 386 4.92 -24.76 1.90
C LEU A 386 6.40 -24.57 2.26
N ASP A 387 7.25 -24.41 1.25
CA ASP A 387 8.66 -24.12 1.42
C ASP A 387 8.99 -22.63 1.48
N GLY A 388 8.02 -21.77 1.15
CA GLY A 388 8.15 -20.31 1.14
C GLY A 388 8.54 -19.73 -0.22
N VAL A 389 8.56 -20.53 -1.28
CA VAL A 389 8.70 -20.12 -2.68
C VAL A 389 7.39 -20.44 -3.39
N GLY A 390 6.81 -19.45 -4.07
CA GLY A 390 5.51 -19.63 -4.70
C GLY A 390 5.56 -20.49 -5.96
N ASP A 391 4.44 -21.16 -6.28
CA ASP A 391 4.26 -22.02 -7.44
C ASP A 391 4.64 -21.33 -8.77
N ALA A 392 4.61 -19.99 -8.84
CA ALA A 392 4.92 -19.20 -10.02
C ALA A 392 6.42 -19.04 -10.30
N CYS A 393 7.26 -19.21 -9.29
CA CYS A 393 8.72 -19.08 -9.39
C CYS A 393 9.47 -20.31 -8.87
N ASP A 394 8.76 -21.30 -8.33
CA ASP A 394 9.31 -22.53 -7.77
C ASP A 394 9.82 -23.49 -8.86
N LEU A 395 11.08 -23.89 -8.70
CA LEU A 395 11.76 -24.87 -9.54
C LEU A 395 11.31 -26.31 -9.24
N CYS A 396 10.61 -26.54 -8.14
CA CYS A 396 10.11 -27.82 -7.64
C CYS A 396 8.75 -27.72 -6.94
N ILE A 397 7.71 -27.27 -7.65
CA ILE A 397 6.32 -26.97 -7.17
C ILE A 397 5.72 -27.95 -6.13
N GLU A 398 6.08 -29.24 -6.17
CA GLU A 398 5.51 -30.26 -5.27
C GLU A 398 6.51 -30.78 -4.22
N VAL A 399 7.74 -30.24 -4.16
CA VAL A 399 8.85 -30.81 -3.40
C VAL A 399 9.66 -29.75 -2.66
N TRP A 400 9.37 -29.64 -1.35
CA TRP A 400 9.99 -28.68 -0.43
C TRP A 400 11.49 -28.46 -0.68
N ASP A 401 11.82 -27.27 -1.19
CA ASP A 401 13.14 -26.74 -1.54
C ASP A 401 13.27 -25.21 -1.41
N PRO A 402 13.39 -24.64 -0.20
CA PRO A 402 13.59 -23.20 -0.06
C PRO A 402 14.91 -22.69 -0.69
N ALA A 403 15.82 -23.58 -1.09
CA ALA A 403 17.12 -23.22 -1.64
C ALA A 403 17.11 -23.06 -3.16
N GLN A 404 16.11 -23.62 -3.85
CA GLN A 404 15.85 -23.42 -5.29
C GLN A 404 17.12 -23.60 -6.15
N VAL A 405 17.86 -24.70 -5.89
CA VAL A 405 19.11 -24.96 -6.61
C VAL A 405 18.80 -25.66 -7.92
N ASP A 406 19.18 -25.03 -9.04
CA ASP A 406 19.19 -25.61 -10.38
C ASP A 406 20.64 -25.54 -10.91
N ALA A 407 21.35 -26.66 -10.83
CA ALA A 407 22.80 -26.72 -11.04
C ALA A 407 23.20 -26.80 -12.52
N ASP A 408 22.35 -27.34 -13.40
CA ASP A 408 22.60 -27.46 -14.83
C ASP A 408 21.79 -26.47 -15.69
N ALA A 409 20.95 -25.65 -15.04
CA ALA A 409 20.18 -24.55 -15.60
C ALA A 409 19.16 -25.01 -16.64
N ASP A 410 18.55 -26.17 -16.44
CA ASP A 410 17.52 -26.73 -17.31
C ASP A 410 16.10 -26.25 -16.94
N GLY A 411 15.97 -25.57 -15.80
CA GLY A 411 14.73 -25.02 -15.28
C GLY A 411 14.02 -25.92 -14.28
N TYR A 412 14.54 -27.10 -13.96
CA TYR A 412 14.10 -27.93 -12.85
C TYR A 412 15.08 -27.82 -11.67
N GLY A 413 14.58 -27.83 -10.44
CA GLY A 413 15.47 -27.83 -9.28
C GLY A 413 16.08 -29.21 -9.08
N ASN A 414 17.32 -29.29 -8.58
CA ASN A 414 17.99 -30.53 -8.19
C ASN A 414 17.10 -31.41 -7.28
N ARG A 415 16.21 -30.78 -6.49
CA ARG A 415 15.25 -31.44 -5.60
C ARG A 415 14.00 -31.96 -6.31
N CYS A 416 13.89 -31.93 -7.61
CA CYS A 416 12.82 -32.62 -8.34
C CYS A 416 13.31 -33.12 -9.69
N ASP A 417 14.56 -32.82 -10.02
CA ASP A 417 15.25 -33.31 -11.18
C ASP A 417 16.24 -34.42 -10.80
N ALA A 418 15.96 -35.63 -11.25
CA ALA A 418 16.93 -36.73 -11.21
C ALA A 418 17.25 -37.25 -12.62
N ASP A 419 16.86 -36.49 -13.65
CA ASP A 419 17.11 -36.74 -15.07
C ASP A 419 18.45 -36.09 -15.45
N LEU A 420 19.52 -36.63 -14.86
CA LEU A 420 20.89 -36.10 -14.93
C LEU A 420 21.47 -36.04 -16.35
N ASP A 421 20.85 -36.71 -17.32
CA ASP A 421 21.23 -36.65 -18.73
C ASP A 421 20.28 -35.86 -19.64
N GLY A 422 19.20 -35.29 -19.07
CA GLY A 422 18.23 -34.43 -19.75
C GLY A 422 17.41 -35.16 -20.83
N SER A 423 17.12 -36.45 -20.63
CA SER A 423 16.34 -37.27 -21.57
C SER A 423 14.83 -37.04 -21.49
N GLY A 424 14.37 -36.36 -20.44
CA GLY A 424 12.98 -36.11 -20.06
C GLY A 424 12.38 -37.14 -19.10
N PHE A 425 13.14 -38.16 -18.67
CA PHE A 425 12.66 -39.21 -17.76
C PHE A 425 13.81 -39.85 -16.97
N VAL A 426 13.61 -40.02 -15.66
CA VAL A 426 14.58 -40.68 -14.77
C VAL A 426 14.66 -42.18 -15.07
N ASP A 427 15.79 -42.69 -15.54
CA ASP A 427 16.00 -44.10 -15.83
C ASP A 427 17.39 -44.65 -15.41
N PHE A 428 17.83 -45.74 -16.06
CA PHE A 428 19.08 -46.40 -15.72
C PHE A 428 20.33 -45.62 -16.14
N ASP A 429 20.23 -44.77 -17.17
CA ASP A 429 21.34 -43.93 -17.61
C ASP A 429 21.63 -42.86 -16.55
N ASP A 430 20.59 -42.27 -15.94
CA ASP A 430 20.74 -41.38 -14.78
C ASP A 430 21.31 -42.08 -13.56
N TYR A 431 20.87 -43.30 -13.28
CA TYR A 431 21.43 -44.09 -12.18
C TYR A 431 22.93 -44.32 -12.35
N GLU A 432 23.40 -44.61 -13.56
CA GLU A 432 24.83 -44.77 -13.83
C GLU A 432 25.58 -43.44 -13.69
N SER A 433 24.98 -42.32 -14.12
CA SER A 433 25.50 -40.96 -13.91
C SER A 433 25.67 -40.63 -12.42
N LEU A 434 24.62 -40.81 -11.61
CA LEU A 434 24.67 -40.58 -10.16
C LEU A 434 25.68 -41.51 -9.49
N ARG A 435 25.69 -42.79 -9.87
CA ARG A 435 26.63 -43.79 -9.35
C ARG A 435 28.08 -43.42 -9.66
N ALA A 436 28.35 -42.84 -10.83
CA ALA A 436 29.67 -42.35 -11.20
C ALA A 436 30.11 -41.16 -10.34
N SER A 437 29.16 -40.34 -9.88
CA SER A 437 29.39 -39.16 -9.04
C SER A 437 29.41 -39.45 -7.53
N LEU A 438 29.17 -40.69 -7.08
CA LEU A 438 29.20 -41.03 -5.64
C LEU A 438 30.52 -40.61 -4.95
N SER A 439 30.39 -40.02 -3.75
CA SER A 439 31.49 -39.42 -2.97
C SER A 439 32.16 -38.21 -3.61
N SER A 440 31.54 -37.59 -4.61
CA SER A 440 31.97 -36.31 -5.19
C SER A 440 31.15 -35.13 -4.64
N ALA A 441 31.55 -33.92 -5.01
CA ALA A 441 30.79 -32.69 -4.78
C ALA A 441 30.20 -32.18 -6.11
N ASP A 442 29.77 -33.10 -6.97
CA ASP A 442 29.08 -32.78 -8.21
C ASP A 442 27.75 -32.12 -7.87
N PRO A 443 27.55 -30.83 -8.22
CA PRO A 443 26.37 -30.10 -7.81
C PRO A 443 25.10 -30.55 -8.53
N VAL A 444 25.18 -31.21 -9.69
CA VAL A 444 23.98 -31.68 -10.42
C VAL A 444 23.46 -32.98 -9.79
N ALA A 445 24.37 -33.88 -9.43
CA ALA A 445 24.01 -35.16 -8.80
C ALA A 445 23.77 -35.08 -7.27
N ASP A 446 24.01 -33.93 -6.64
CA ASP A 446 23.69 -33.62 -5.24
C ASP A 446 22.22 -33.16 -5.16
N LEU A 447 21.33 -34.14 -5.16
CA LEU A 447 19.88 -33.96 -5.26
C LEU A 447 19.24 -33.52 -3.93
N ASP A 448 19.93 -33.69 -2.80
CA ASP A 448 19.45 -33.20 -1.51
C ASP A 448 20.13 -31.89 -1.03
N GLY A 449 21.16 -31.44 -1.75
CA GLY A 449 21.84 -30.16 -1.55
C GLY A 449 22.76 -30.13 -0.33
N ASN A 450 23.21 -31.29 0.16
CA ASN A 450 24.05 -31.38 1.37
C ASN A 450 25.56 -31.17 1.09
N GLY A 451 25.94 -31.02 -0.18
CA GLY A 451 27.30 -30.79 -0.66
C GLY A 451 28.10 -32.05 -1.03
N VAL A 452 27.50 -33.24 -0.97
CA VAL A 452 28.13 -34.51 -1.36
C VAL A 452 27.13 -35.49 -1.94
N VAL A 453 27.48 -36.10 -3.07
CA VAL A 453 26.68 -37.16 -3.69
C VAL A 453 26.86 -38.46 -2.90
N ASP A 454 25.81 -38.92 -2.22
CA ASP A 454 25.84 -40.14 -1.42
C ASP A 454 24.57 -41.01 -1.57
N LEU A 455 24.28 -41.83 -0.58
CA LEU A 455 23.14 -42.74 -0.62
C LEU A 455 21.80 -42.01 -0.42
N ALA A 456 21.80 -40.79 0.11
CA ALA A 456 20.63 -39.94 0.23
C ALA A 456 20.13 -39.51 -1.16
N ASP A 457 21.03 -39.09 -2.05
CA ASP A 457 20.72 -38.73 -3.44
C ASP A 457 20.19 -39.93 -4.21
N LEU A 458 20.85 -41.09 -4.05
CA LEU A 458 20.37 -42.32 -4.67
C LEU A 458 18.97 -42.71 -4.15
N ALA A 459 18.71 -42.53 -2.85
CA ALA A 459 17.39 -42.80 -2.28
C ALA A 459 16.32 -41.83 -2.81
N ARG A 460 16.73 -40.64 -3.23
CA ARG A 460 15.88 -39.61 -3.84
C ARG A 460 15.54 -39.94 -5.28
N MET A 461 16.54 -40.18 -6.13
CA MET A 461 16.38 -40.65 -7.50
C MET A 461 15.50 -41.91 -7.58
N ARG A 462 15.65 -42.82 -6.62
CA ARG A 462 14.82 -44.03 -6.58
C ARG A 462 13.31 -43.75 -6.46
N ARG A 463 12.90 -42.61 -5.88
CA ARG A 463 11.48 -42.24 -5.72
C ARG A 463 10.88 -41.72 -7.02
N THR A 464 11.71 -41.13 -7.88
CA THR A 464 11.33 -40.53 -9.16
C THR A 464 11.68 -41.42 -10.36
N PHE A 465 12.26 -42.60 -10.13
CA PHE A 465 12.57 -43.57 -11.18
C PHE A 465 11.34 -43.89 -12.05
N PHE A 466 11.48 -43.73 -13.37
CA PHE A 466 10.43 -43.77 -14.39
C PHE A 466 9.41 -42.61 -14.36
N ALA A 467 9.74 -41.48 -13.75
CA ALA A 467 8.97 -40.25 -13.79
C ALA A 467 9.75 -39.17 -14.57
N PRO A 468 9.07 -38.18 -15.17
CA PRO A 468 9.73 -36.96 -15.65
C PRO A 468 10.27 -36.13 -14.46
N PRO A 469 11.21 -35.21 -14.69
CA PRO A 469 11.61 -34.23 -13.69
C PRO A 469 10.49 -33.23 -13.37
N GLY A 470 10.60 -32.56 -12.22
CA GLY A 470 9.63 -31.55 -11.76
C GLY A 470 8.38 -32.12 -11.08
N PRO A 471 7.24 -31.40 -11.13
CA PRO A 471 6.96 -30.18 -11.92
C PRO A 471 7.76 -28.93 -11.47
N SER A 472 7.90 -27.95 -12.39
CA SER A 472 8.62 -26.67 -12.20
C SER A 472 7.87 -25.52 -12.89
N ALA A 473 8.00 -24.31 -12.35
CA ALA A 473 7.50 -23.07 -12.94
C ALA A 473 8.37 -22.54 -14.09
N ARG A 474 9.66 -22.90 -14.12
CA ARG A 474 10.65 -22.37 -15.08
C ARG A 474 10.92 -23.30 -16.25
N ALA A 475 10.69 -24.60 -16.06
CA ALA A 475 10.88 -25.57 -17.13
C ALA A 475 9.85 -25.33 -18.24
N SER A 476 10.31 -25.11 -19.46
CA SER A 476 9.42 -25.09 -20.61
C SER A 476 8.75 -26.45 -20.75
N ALA A 477 7.42 -26.50 -20.84
CA ALA A 477 6.70 -27.71 -21.20
C ALA A 477 7.34 -28.29 -22.48
N SER A 478 8.01 -29.44 -22.34
CA SER A 478 8.61 -30.11 -23.50
C SER A 478 7.51 -30.36 -24.55
N PRO A 479 7.77 -30.08 -25.84
CA PRO A 479 6.77 -30.05 -26.91
C PRO A 479 6.07 -31.38 -27.22
#